data_AF-R7WPS7-F1
#
_entry.id   AF-R7WPS7-F1
#
_cell.length_a   1.000
_cell.length_b   1.000
_cell.length_c   1.000
_cell.angle_alpha   90.00
_cell.angle_beta   90.00
_cell.angle_gamma   90.00
#
_symmetry.space_group_name_H-M   'P 1'
#
loop_
_entity.id
_entity.type
_entity.pdbx_description
1 polymer ?
#
loop_
_entity_poly.entity_id
_entity_poly.type
_entity_poly.pdbx_seq_one_letter_code
_entity_poly.pdbx_strand_id
1 'polypeptide(L)'
;MSGGADPYADVAGSGSYPSGHTNQGYWKAILLADMLPEFAPQLLARASEIGHSRVVLGVHYPLDVMGGRIMGQAAAADRLADPAFARLVDEAAVEVRAVLEAEAGAPLADVAASDVPYTLTDGDLYRDHMTYGFEQVDPSLVNDIPAEAAVLLRTAAPDLGVEERLQVLRDTAIEAGYPLDEAGPDGGWLRIDLVAAHEALAARG
;
A
#
# COMPACT_ATOMS: atom_id res chain seq x y z
N MET A 1 -19.85 7.28 2.64
CA MET A 1 -20.30 6.92 1.29
C MET A 1 -21.83 6.98 1.27
N SER A 2 -22.42 7.90 0.50
CA SER A 2 -23.87 7.98 0.34
C SER A 2 -24.27 6.96 -0.72
N GLY A 3 -25.01 5.91 -0.32
CA GLY A 3 -25.42 4.79 -1.19
C GLY A 3 -26.54 5.15 -2.17
N GLY A 4 -26.38 6.23 -2.95
CA GLY A 4 -27.41 6.75 -3.84
C GLY A 4 -26.98 7.18 -5.25
N ALA A 5 -25.70 7.03 -5.62
CA ALA A 5 -25.22 7.40 -6.96
C ALA A 5 -25.03 6.15 -7.85
N ASP A 6 -25.44 6.26 -9.12
CA ASP A 6 -25.10 5.28 -10.16
C ASP A 6 -23.57 5.17 -10.27
N PRO A 7 -22.96 4.01 -9.95
CA PRO A 7 -21.50 3.86 -9.94
C PRO A 7 -20.87 4.08 -11.32
N TYR A 8 -21.65 4.00 -12.40
CA TYR A 8 -21.20 4.31 -13.76
C TYR A 8 -21.19 5.80 -14.06
N ALA A 9 -22.03 6.60 -13.40
CA ALA A 9 -22.07 8.05 -13.59
C ALA A 9 -20.77 8.73 -13.16
N ASP A 10 -20.14 8.24 -12.08
CA ASP A 10 -18.88 8.79 -11.55
C ASP A 10 -17.66 8.50 -12.46
N VAL A 11 -17.77 7.54 -13.38
CA VAL A 11 -16.67 7.15 -14.29
C VAL A 11 -16.97 7.44 -15.77
N ALA A 12 -18.19 7.86 -16.10
CA ALA A 12 -18.59 8.17 -17.47
C ALA A 12 -17.71 9.27 -18.07
N GLY A 13 -17.06 8.97 -19.21
CA GLY A 13 -16.18 9.91 -19.92
C GLY A 13 -14.75 10.02 -19.35
N SER A 14 -14.41 9.25 -18.32
CA SER A 14 -13.04 9.16 -17.78
C SER A 14 -12.27 7.96 -18.37
N GLY A 15 -10.94 8.06 -18.44
CA GLY A 15 -10.09 6.94 -18.86
C GLY A 15 -10.02 5.85 -17.79
N SER A 16 -10.01 4.57 -18.20
CA SER A 16 -9.97 3.45 -17.24
C SER A 16 -8.58 3.24 -16.62
N TYR A 17 -7.51 3.45 -17.39
CA TYR A 17 -6.14 3.16 -16.98
C TYR A 17 -5.33 4.44 -16.64
N PRO A 18 -4.58 4.47 -15.52
CA PRO A 18 -4.71 3.58 -14.36
C PRO A 18 -5.96 3.93 -13.54
N SER A 19 -6.38 3.03 -12.65
CA SER A 19 -7.53 3.28 -11.76
C SER A 19 -7.25 4.40 -10.76
N GLY A 20 -7.87 5.56 -10.96
CA GLY A 20 -7.74 6.71 -10.05
C GLY A 20 -8.30 6.43 -8.64
N HIS A 21 -9.37 5.65 -8.53
CA HIS A 21 -9.94 5.24 -7.23
C HIS A 21 -8.97 4.34 -6.46
N THR A 22 -8.34 3.38 -7.15
CA THR A 22 -7.34 2.51 -6.56
C THR A 22 -6.13 3.31 -6.11
N ASN A 23 -5.63 4.19 -6.97
CA ASN A 23 -4.52 5.09 -6.63
C ASN A 23 -4.80 5.91 -5.37
N GLN A 24 -5.96 6.56 -5.29
CA GLN A 24 -6.32 7.34 -4.09
C GLN A 24 -6.47 6.46 -2.85
N GLY A 25 -6.97 5.22 -3.00
CA GLY A 25 -7.07 4.25 -1.92
C GLY A 25 -5.70 3.91 -1.35
N TYR A 26 -4.77 3.48 -2.21
CA TYR A 26 -3.40 3.12 -1.81
C TYR A 26 -2.63 4.31 -1.24
N TRP A 27 -2.65 5.46 -1.93
CA TRP A 27 -2.00 6.67 -1.45
C TRP A 27 -2.45 7.03 -0.03
N LYS A 28 -3.78 7.05 0.24
CA LYS A 28 -4.31 7.40 1.56
C LYS A 28 -3.96 6.36 2.61
N ALA A 29 -4.06 5.08 2.26
CA ALA A 29 -3.74 3.99 3.18
C ALA A 29 -2.26 3.99 3.57
N ILE A 30 -1.35 4.28 2.64
CA ILE A 30 0.09 4.39 2.92
C ILE A 30 0.36 5.55 3.87
N LEU A 31 -0.23 6.73 3.66
CA LEU A 31 -0.06 7.85 4.59
C LEU A 31 -0.63 7.54 5.97
N LEU A 32 -1.77 6.86 6.05
CA LEU A 32 -2.33 6.42 7.33
C LEU A 32 -1.45 5.35 7.99
N ALA A 33 -0.89 4.42 7.23
CA ALA A 33 0.04 3.40 7.71
C ALA A 33 1.34 4.03 8.23
N ASP A 34 1.78 5.15 7.63
CA ASP A 34 2.91 5.91 8.11
C ASP A 34 2.60 6.63 9.44
N MET A 35 1.39 7.16 9.62
CA MET A 35 0.95 7.77 10.89
C MET A 35 0.66 6.73 11.99
N LEU A 36 0.21 5.54 11.58
CA LEU A 36 -0.33 4.47 12.44
C LEU A 36 0.31 3.11 12.08
N PRO A 37 1.65 2.96 12.23
CA PRO A 37 2.36 1.77 11.78
C PRO A 37 1.88 0.48 12.45
N GLU A 38 1.29 0.56 13.64
CA GLU A 38 0.71 -0.58 14.36
C GLU A 38 -0.50 -1.21 13.64
N PHE A 39 -1.14 -0.47 12.74
CA PHE A 39 -2.31 -0.90 11.96
C PHE A 39 -2.04 -0.95 10.46
N ALA A 40 -0.77 -0.85 10.05
CA ALA A 40 -0.38 -0.74 8.65
C ALA A 40 -0.86 -1.91 7.78
N PRO A 41 -0.70 -3.20 8.17
CA PRO A 41 -1.20 -4.33 7.38
C PRO A 41 -2.70 -4.21 7.07
N GLN A 42 -3.51 -3.84 8.06
CA GLN A 42 -4.97 -3.71 7.96
C GLN A 42 -5.36 -2.55 7.03
N LEU A 43 -4.67 -1.41 7.14
CA LEU A 43 -4.91 -0.23 6.29
C LEU A 43 -4.57 -0.52 4.82
N LEU A 44 -3.45 -1.21 4.58
CA LEU A 44 -3.01 -1.60 3.24
C LEU A 44 -3.91 -2.69 2.62
N ALA A 45 -4.34 -3.67 3.42
CA ALA A 45 -5.33 -4.65 3.02
C ALA A 45 -6.64 -3.96 2.60
N ARG A 46 -7.07 -2.93 3.34
CA ARG A 46 -8.25 -2.15 2.97
C ARG A 46 -8.10 -1.40 1.65
N ALA A 47 -6.90 -0.91 1.32
CA ALA A 47 -6.64 -0.32 0.00
C ALA A 47 -6.76 -1.34 -1.14
N SER A 48 -6.27 -2.56 -0.91
CA SER A 48 -6.44 -3.68 -1.86
C SER A 48 -7.91 -3.98 -2.13
N GLU A 49 -8.75 -4.02 -1.09
CA GLU A 49 -10.20 -4.19 -1.24
C GLU A 49 -10.88 -3.04 -1.97
N ILE A 50 -10.46 -1.81 -1.71
CA ILE A 50 -10.96 -0.64 -2.44
C ILE A 50 -10.68 -0.83 -3.94
N GLY A 51 -9.46 -1.26 -4.31
CA GLY A 51 -9.11 -1.59 -5.69
C GLY A 51 -9.96 -2.74 -6.25
N HIS A 52 -10.00 -3.86 -5.53
CA HIS A 52 -10.74 -5.05 -5.94
C HIS A 52 -12.24 -4.78 -6.13
N SER A 53 -12.84 -3.95 -5.28
CA SER A 53 -14.24 -3.54 -5.42
C SER A 53 -14.54 -2.91 -6.77
N ARG A 54 -13.55 -2.27 -7.40
CA ARG A 54 -13.71 -1.66 -8.73
C ARG A 54 -13.80 -2.69 -9.85
N VAL A 55 -13.15 -3.84 -9.67
CA VAL A 55 -13.31 -5.00 -10.56
C VAL A 55 -14.70 -5.61 -10.37
N VAL A 56 -15.11 -5.82 -9.10
CA VAL A 56 -16.42 -6.39 -8.76
C VAL A 56 -17.58 -5.52 -9.30
N LEU A 57 -17.47 -4.20 -9.20
CA LEU A 57 -18.44 -3.25 -9.74
C LEU A 57 -18.43 -3.14 -11.28
N GLY A 58 -17.45 -3.77 -11.95
CA GLY A 58 -17.33 -3.75 -13.42
C GLY A 58 -16.95 -2.39 -13.99
N VAL A 59 -16.22 -1.56 -13.23
CA VAL A 59 -15.82 -0.20 -13.62
C VAL A 59 -14.32 -0.06 -13.88
N HIS A 60 -13.52 -1.09 -13.60
CA HIS A 60 -12.11 -1.17 -13.94
C HIS A 60 -11.71 -2.62 -14.27
N TYR A 61 -10.77 -2.79 -15.21
CA TYR A 61 -10.10 -4.06 -15.45
C TYR A 61 -9.02 -4.32 -14.38
N PRO A 62 -8.63 -5.58 -14.14
CA PRO A 62 -7.55 -5.90 -13.21
C PRO A 62 -6.25 -5.12 -13.45
N LEU A 63 -5.82 -4.95 -14.70
CA LEU A 63 -4.62 -4.16 -15.05
C LEU A 63 -4.75 -2.68 -14.66
N ASP A 64 -5.94 -2.10 -14.72
CA ASP A 64 -6.17 -0.72 -14.27
C ASP A 64 -5.96 -0.59 -12.77
N VAL A 65 -6.39 -1.59 -12.00
CA VAL A 65 -6.25 -1.64 -10.55
C VAL A 65 -4.79 -1.90 -10.16
N MET A 66 -4.09 -2.81 -10.85
CA MET A 66 -2.64 -3.01 -10.67
C MET A 66 -1.86 -1.72 -10.94
N GLY A 67 -2.14 -1.04 -12.06
CA GLY A 67 -1.52 0.25 -12.38
C GLY A 67 -1.88 1.35 -11.37
N GLY A 68 -3.11 1.35 -10.85
CA GLY A 68 -3.54 2.27 -9.79
C GLY A 68 -2.78 2.05 -8.47
N ARG A 69 -2.52 0.80 -8.08
CA ARG A 69 -1.70 0.46 -6.92
C ARG A 69 -0.26 0.96 -7.08
N ILE A 70 0.38 0.63 -8.22
CA ILE A 70 1.73 1.07 -8.55
C ILE A 70 1.84 2.59 -8.43
N MET A 71 0.92 3.33 -9.08
CA MET A 71 0.91 4.79 -9.05
C MET A 71 0.70 5.34 -7.63
N GLY A 72 -0.17 4.70 -6.83
CA GLY A 72 -0.42 5.12 -5.45
C GLY A 72 0.80 4.94 -4.55
N GLN A 73 1.51 3.82 -4.69
CA GLN A 73 2.76 3.54 -3.96
C GLN A 73 3.87 4.52 -4.36
N ALA A 74 4.12 4.68 -5.66
CA ALA A 74 5.15 5.57 -6.17
C ALA A 74 4.89 7.04 -5.78
N ALA A 75 3.65 7.50 -5.92
CA ALA A 75 3.29 8.85 -5.49
C ALA A 75 3.55 9.02 -3.98
N ALA A 76 3.09 8.10 -3.13
CA ALA A 76 3.27 8.21 -1.69
C ALA A 76 4.76 8.26 -1.30
N ALA A 77 5.59 7.44 -1.95
CA ALA A 77 7.03 7.49 -1.78
C ALA A 77 7.62 8.86 -2.19
N ASP A 78 7.31 9.35 -3.40
CA ASP A 78 7.76 10.67 -3.89
C ASP A 78 7.45 11.78 -2.88
N ARG A 79 6.25 11.77 -2.31
CA ARG A 79 5.81 12.84 -1.41
C ARG A 79 6.34 12.69 0.01
N LEU A 80 6.46 11.48 0.52
CA LEU A 80 7.12 11.25 1.81
C LEU A 80 8.64 11.54 1.72
N ALA A 81 9.23 11.47 0.53
CA ALA A 81 10.61 11.88 0.30
C ALA A 81 10.82 13.40 0.32
N ASP A 82 9.76 14.21 0.13
CA ASP A 82 9.80 15.67 0.34
C ASP A 82 9.75 16.00 1.84
N PRO A 83 10.81 16.57 2.44
CA PRO A 83 10.83 16.89 3.87
C PRO A 83 9.73 17.88 4.31
N ALA A 84 9.23 18.73 3.40
CA ALA A 84 8.14 19.64 3.72
C ALA A 84 6.83 18.90 3.89
N PHE A 85 6.53 17.94 3.01
CA PHE A 85 5.33 17.11 3.10
C PHE A 85 5.44 16.09 4.23
N ALA A 86 6.60 15.45 4.41
CA ALA A 86 6.84 14.51 5.51
C ALA A 86 6.55 15.14 6.89
N ARG A 87 6.95 16.41 7.10
CA ARG A 87 6.60 17.15 8.33
C ARG A 87 5.09 17.30 8.53
N LEU A 88 4.32 17.57 7.47
CA LEU A 88 2.87 17.68 7.58
C LEU A 88 2.24 16.33 7.97
N VAL A 89 2.80 15.23 7.47
CA VAL A 89 2.37 13.88 7.84
C VAL A 89 2.75 13.57 9.29
N ASP A 90 3.94 13.96 9.76
CA ASP A 90 4.37 13.80 11.16
C ASP A 90 3.49 14.62 12.12
N GLU A 91 3.15 15.87 11.77
CA GLU A 91 2.23 16.72 12.54
C GLU A 91 0.83 16.11 12.60
N ALA A 92 0.31 15.62 11.47
CA ALA A 92 -0.97 14.93 11.42
C ALA A 92 -0.96 13.61 12.22
N ALA A 93 0.17 12.89 12.25
CA ALA A 93 0.34 11.69 13.05
C ALA A 93 0.17 12.01 14.54
N VAL A 94 0.76 13.10 15.04
CA VAL A 94 0.59 13.53 16.43
C VAL A 94 -0.89 13.79 16.76
N GLU A 95 -1.61 14.50 15.89
CA GLU A 95 -3.02 14.82 16.11
C GLU A 95 -3.91 13.58 16.09
N VAL A 96 -3.79 12.74 15.06
CA VAL A 96 -4.61 11.53 14.91
C VAL A 96 -4.35 10.56 16.05
N ARG A 97 -3.08 10.34 16.42
CA ARG A 97 -2.73 9.43 17.53
C ARG A 97 -3.29 9.94 18.85
N ALA A 98 -3.17 11.24 19.13
CA ALA A 98 -3.73 11.83 20.36
C ALA A 98 -5.25 11.62 20.48
N VAL A 99 -5.99 11.79 19.38
CA VAL A 99 -7.45 11.55 19.35
C VAL A 99 -7.75 10.07 19.56
N LEU A 100 -7.09 9.17 18.82
CA LEU A 100 -7.38 7.74 18.90
C LEU A 100 -7.02 7.15 20.27
N GLU A 101 -5.90 7.54 20.89
CA GLU A 101 -5.51 7.08 22.23
C GLU A 101 -6.48 7.60 23.31
N ALA A 102 -6.95 8.85 23.18
CA ALA A 102 -7.93 9.41 24.09
C ALA A 102 -9.28 8.68 24.02
N GLU A 103 -9.74 8.34 22.82
CA GLU A 103 -10.98 7.58 22.61
C GLU A 103 -10.84 6.10 23.01
N ALA A 104 -9.69 5.49 22.76
CA ALA A 104 -9.43 4.11 23.16
C ALA A 104 -9.17 3.95 24.67
N GLY A 105 -8.71 5.01 25.34
CA GLY A 105 -8.29 4.98 26.74
C GLY A 105 -7.02 4.17 26.98
N ALA A 106 -6.24 3.89 25.93
CA ALA A 106 -5.01 3.10 25.97
C ALA A 106 -4.05 3.53 24.83
N PRO A 107 -2.73 3.30 24.98
CA PRO A 107 -1.77 3.47 23.89
C PRO A 107 -2.15 2.64 22.66
N LEU A 108 -1.94 3.16 21.45
CA LEU A 108 -2.32 2.46 20.22
C LEU A 108 -1.64 1.11 20.05
N ALA A 109 -0.40 0.96 20.54
CA ALA A 109 0.30 -0.32 20.51
C ALA A 109 -0.43 -1.40 21.34
N ASP A 110 -0.98 -1.04 22.50
CA ASP A 110 -1.74 -1.96 23.34
C ASP A 110 -3.09 -2.31 22.70
N VAL A 111 -3.73 -1.33 22.05
CA VAL A 111 -4.95 -1.55 21.27
C VAL A 111 -4.67 -2.54 20.13
N ALA A 112 -3.65 -2.27 19.31
CA ALA A 112 -3.29 -3.14 18.19
C ALA A 112 -2.94 -4.57 18.62
N ALA A 113 -2.23 -4.72 19.75
CA ALA A 113 -1.84 -6.03 20.27
C ALA A 113 -3.01 -6.84 20.86
N SER A 114 -4.09 -6.17 21.29
CA SER A 114 -5.27 -6.81 21.88
C SER A 114 -6.45 -6.95 20.94
N ASP A 115 -6.41 -6.28 19.79
CA ASP A 115 -7.45 -6.34 18.77
C ASP A 115 -7.37 -7.64 17.96
N VAL A 116 -8.45 -7.97 17.25
CA VAL A 116 -8.45 -9.02 16.22
C VAL A 116 -8.10 -8.36 14.90
N PRO A 117 -6.90 -8.59 14.34
CA PRO A 117 -6.48 -7.89 13.13
C PRO A 117 -7.48 -8.10 12.00
N TYR A 118 -7.89 -7.00 11.37
CA TYR A 118 -8.56 -7.07 10.09
C TYR A 118 -7.57 -7.54 9.02
N THR A 119 -7.50 -8.85 8.80
CA THR A 119 -6.80 -9.40 7.66
C THR A 119 -7.82 -9.67 6.55
N LEU A 120 -7.41 -9.47 5.31
CA LEU A 120 -8.02 -10.24 4.22
C LEU A 120 -7.87 -11.71 4.62
N THR A 121 -8.96 -12.47 4.63
CA THR A 121 -9.17 -13.70 5.44
C THR A 121 -8.11 -14.81 5.39
N ASP A 122 -7.00 -14.67 4.67
CA ASP A 122 -5.82 -15.57 4.73
C ASP A 122 -4.49 -14.92 4.29
N GLY A 123 -4.32 -13.59 4.17
CA GLY A 123 -3.08 -12.96 3.65
C GLY A 123 -2.82 -13.20 2.15
N ASP A 124 -3.10 -14.42 1.67
CA ASP A 124 -3.11 -14.88 0.29
C ASP A 124 -3.93 -13.96 -0.62
N LEU A 125 -5.07 -13.44 -0.14
CA LEU A 125 -5.93 -12.54 -0.92
C LEU A 125 -5.25 -11.21 -1.29
N TYR A 126 -4.37 -10.66 -0.42
CA TYR A 126 -3.65 -9.44 -0.79
C TYR A 126 -2.68 -9.75 -1.94
N ARG A 127 -1.94 -10.85 -1.82
CA ARG A 127 -0.97 -11.31 -2.81
C ARG A 127 -1.66 -11.68 -4.13
N ASP A 128 -2.82 -12.32 -4.07
CA ASP A 128 -3.68 -12.60 -5.23
C ASP A 128 -4.10 -11.31 -5.95
N HIS A 129 -4.44 -10.26 -5.21
CA HIS A 129 -4.78 -8.96 -5.79
C HIS A 129 -3.57 -8.18 -6.34
N MET A 130 -2.34 -8.58 -6.04
CA MET A 130 -1.17 -7.92 -6.64
C MET A 130 -1.05 -8.22 -8.13
N THR A 131 -1.48 -9.41 -8.56
CA THR A 131 -1.36 -9.90 -9.95
C THR A 131 -2.69 -10.28 -10.57
N TYR A 132 -3.77 -10.39 -9.79
CA TYR A 132 -5.09 -10.84 -10.23
C TYR A 132 -5.06 -12.18 -11.00
N GLY A 133 -4.12 -13.06 -10.64
CA GLY A 133 -3.94 -14.36 -11.30
C GLY A 133 -3.32 -14.30 -12.69
N PHE A 134 -2.80 -13.15 -13.13
CA PHE A 134 -2.00 -13.10 -14.35
C PHE A 134 -0.70 -13.91 -14.18
N GLU A 135 -0.35 -14.65 -15.22
CA GLU A 135 0.95 -15.30 -15.32
C GLU A 135 2.06 -14.28 -15.61
N GLN A 136 3.30 -14.64 -15.28
CA GLN A 136 4.47 -13.88 -15.68
C GLN A 136 4.57 -13.83 -17.22
N VAL A 137 4.65 -12.62 -17.78
CA VAL A 137 4.81 -12.38 -19.22
C VAL A 137 6.28 -12.41 -19.64
N ASP A 138 7.20 -12.11 -18.73
CA ASP A 138 8.64 -12.27 -18.91
C ASP A 138 9.29 -12.74 -17.60
N PRO A 139 9.30 -14.05 -17.32
CA PRO A 139 9.94 -14.60 -16.12
C PRO A 139 11.45 -14.35 -16.04
N SER A 140 12.08 -13.89 -17.13
CA SER A 140 13.51 -13.57 -17.17
C SER A 140 13.82 -12.10 -16.90
N LEU A 141 12.79 -11.26 -16.71
CA LEU A 141 12.92 -9.84 -16.42
C LEU A 141 13.72 -9.64 -15.14
N VAL A 142 14.70 -8.72 -15.22
CA VAL A 142 15.55 -8.34 -14.08
C VAL A 142 15.25 -6.90 -13.70
N ASN A 143 14.86 -6.71 -12.45
CA ASN A 143 14.68 -5.41 -11.82
C ASN A 143 15.01 -5.45 -10.34
N ASP A 144 15.01 -4.28 -9.71
CA ASP A 144 15.11 -4.14 -8.26
C ASP A 144 13.97 -3.25 -7.74
N ILE A 145 13.82 -3.24 -6.41
CA ILE A 145 12.91 -2.34 -5.72
C ILE A 145 13.45 -0.90 -5.87
N PRO A 146 12.62 0.05 -6.34
CA PRO A 146 13.00 1.45 -6.48
C PRO A 146 13.58 2.03 -5.20
N ALA A 147 14.69 2.77 -5.30
CA ALA A 147 15.39 3.28 -4.12
C ALA A 147 14.50 4.19 -3.25
N GLU A 148 13.61 4.96 -3.90
CA GLU A 148 12.67 5.86 -3.23
C GLU A 148 11.61 5.11 -2.39
N ALA A 149 11.33 3.83 -2.68
CA ALA A 149 10.38 3.03 -1.92
C ALA A 149 10.80 2.79 -0.46
N ALA A 150 12.08 2.95 -0.13
CA ALA A 150 12.59 2.81 1.24
C ALA A 150 11.85 3.71 2.25
N VAL A 151 11.37 4.87 1.80
CA VAL A 151 10.65 5.83 2.65
C VAL A 151 9.29 5.29 3.12
N LEU A 152 8.70 4.32 2.41
CA LEU A 152 7.41 3.72 2.75
C LEU A 152 7.43 2.97 4.08
N LEU A 153 8.62 2.61 4.58
CA LEU A 153 8.81 1.92 5.86
C LEU A 153 9.42 2.83 6.94
N ARG A 154 9.48 4.16 6.72
CA ARG A 154 10.25 5.09 7.58
C ARG A 154 9.79 5.10 9.05
N THR A 155 8.50 4.91 9.31
CA THR A 155 7.86 4.96 10.63
C THR A 155 7.64 3.57 11.22
N ALA A 156 7.46 2.54 10.39
CA ALA A 156 7.40 1.15 10.84
C ALA A 156 8.77 0.57 11.20
N ALA A 157 9.85 1.14 10.66
CA ALA A 157 11.22 0.74 10.94
C ALA A 157 12.14 1.97 11.14
N PRO A 158 11.90 2.78 12.19
CA PRO A 158 12.60 4.04 12.39
C PRO A 158 14.11 3.84 12.64
N ASP A 159 14.48 2.70 13.23
CA ASP A 159 15.87 2.37 13.55
C ASP A 159 16.67 1.79 12.37
N LEU A 160 16.00 1.40 11.28
CA LEU A 160 16.64 0.85 10.09
C LEU A 160 17.12 1.95 9.14
N GLY A 161 18.30 1.78 8.56
CA GLY A 161 18.80 2.59 7.47
C GLY A 161 18.04 2.36 6.15
N VAL A 162 18.30 3.21 5.15
CA VAL A 162 17.66 3.12 3.82
C VAL A 162 17.84 1.74 3.18
N GLU A 163 19.06 1.21 3.17
CA GLU A 163 19.34 -0.09 2.56
C GLU A 163 18.67 -1.25 3.30
N GLU A 164 18.57 -1.17 4.63
CA GLU A 164 17.90 -2.20 5.44
C GLU A 164 16.40 -2.20 5.18
N ARG A 165 15.78 -1.03 4.99
CA ARG A 165 14.37 -0.92 4.57
C ARG A 165 14.16 -1.45 3.16
N LEU A 166 15.05 -1.15 2.21
CA LEU A 166 15.01 -1.74 0.87
C LEU A 166 15.14 -3.26 0.92
N GLN A 167 16.01 -3.78 1.78
CA GLN A 167 16.14 -5.23 1.93
C GLN A 167 14.85 -5.88 2.44
N VAL A 168 14.15 -5.26 3.41
CA VAL A 168 12.83 -5.75 3.84
C VAL A 168 11.84 -5.78 2.68
N LEU A 169 11.81 -4.74 1.84
CA LEU A 169 10.95 -4.70 0.65
C LEU A 169 11.33 -5.78 -0.38
N ARG A 170 12.63 -6.03 -0.57
CA ARG A 170 13.11 -7.10 -1.47
C ARG A 170 12.75 -8.49 -0.96
N ASP A 171 12.92 -8.73 0.34
CA ASP A 171 12.68 -10.03 0.97
C ASP A 171 11.20 -10.41 0.96
N THR A 172 10.31 -9.42 0.88
CA THR A 172 8.85 -9.61 0.91
C THR A 172 8.19 -9.47 -0.46
N ALA A 173 8.93 -9.01 -1.47
CA ALA A 173 8.45 -8.79 -2.82
C ALA A 173 7.91 -10.07 -3.50
N ILE A 174 6.96 -9.89 -4.42
CA ILE A 174 6.61 -10.94 -5.40
C ILE A 174 7.72 -11.07 -6.46
N GLU A 175 7.68 -12.18 -7.20
CA GLU A 175 8.57 -12.44 -8.33
C GLU A 175 8.43 -11.34 -9.42
N ALA A 176 9.49 -11.10 -10.18
CA ALA A 176 9.48 -10.16 -11.29
C ALA A 176 8.76 -10.74 -12.53
N GLY A 177 8.49 -9.90 -13.53
CA GLY A 177 8.06 -10.36 -14.86
C GLY A 177 6.56 -10.52 -15.06
N TYR A 178 5.73 -10.05 -14.12
CA TYR A 178 4.29 -9.94 -14.29
C TYR A 178 3.92 -8.74 -15.20
N PRO A 179 2.68 -8.66 -15.71
CA PRO A 179 2.22 -7.49 -16.46
C PRO A 179 2.43 -6.20 -15.66
N LEU A 180 2.88 -5.14 -16.34
CA LEU A 180 3.21 -3.82 -15.76
C LEU A 180 4.50 -3.77 -14.93
N ASP A 181 5.22 -4.89 -14.77
CA ASP A 181 6.56 -4.86 -14.20
C ASP A 181 7.54 -4.27 -15.22
N GLU A 182 8.47 -3.43 -14.76
CA GLU A 182 9.46 -2.77 -15.62
C GLU A 182 10.87 -3.30 -15.32
N ALA A 183 11.72 -3.37 -16.34
CA ALA A 183 13.12 -3.77 -16.18
C ALA A 183 13.96 -2.62 -15.61
N GLY A 184 15.06 -2.96 -14.92
CA GLY A 184 16.02 -1.99 -14.40
C GLY A 184 15.90 -1.74 -12.89
N PRO A 185 16.80 -0.91 -12.33
CA PRO A 185 16.96 -0.77 -10.88
C PRO A 185 15.74 -0.16 -10.17
N ASP A 186 14.92 0.61 -10.89
CA ASP A 186 13.72 1.28 -10.34
C ASP A 186 12.43 0.73 -10.95
N GLY A 187 12.47 -0.46 -11.55
CA GLY A 187 11.34 -1.04 -12.27
C GLY A 187 10.38 -1.89 -11.43
N GLY A 188 10.77 -2.25 -10.20
CA GLY A 188 10.08 -3.23 -9.38
C GLY A 188 8.89 -2.71 -8.56
N TRP A 189 8.23 -1.62 -8.93
CA TRP A 189 7.09 -1.07 -8.18
C TRP A 189 5.95 -2.08 -8.01
N LEU A 190 5.66 -2.85 -9.06
CA LEU A 190 4.64 -3.91 -9.00
C LEU A 190 4.98 -4.93 -7.90
N ARG A 191 6.26 -5.20 -7.69
CA ARG A 191 6.73 -6.28 -6.84
C ARG A 191 6.54 -6.01 -5.35
N ILE A 192 6.38 -4.76 -4.96
CA ILE A 192 6.33 -4.32 -3.55
C ILE A 192 5.06 -4.83 -2.87
N ASP A 193 5.22 -5.79 -1.96
CA ASP A 193 4.21 -6.28 -1.03
C ASP A 193 4.34 -5.57 0.33
N LEU A 194 3.67 -4.41 0.45
CA LEU A 194 3.75 -3.62 1.69
C LEU A 194 3.10 -4.34 2.88
N VAL A 195 2.09 -5.19 2.67
CA VAL A 195 1.47 -5.94 3.77
C VAL A 195 2.50 -6.90 4.37
N ALA A 196 3.12 -7.73 3.53
CA ALA A 196 4.16 -8.65 3.97
C ALA A 196 5.37 -7.92 4.58
N ALA A 197 5.76 -6.76 4.04
CA ALA A 197 6.84 -5.95 4.60
C ALA A 197 6.55 -5.47 6.03
N HIS A 198 5.34 -4.95 6.28
CA HIS A 198 4.94 -4.50 7.61
C HIS A 198 4.78 -5.67 8.60
N GLU A 199 4.21 -6.80 8.16
CA GLU A 199 4.11 -8.02 8.97
C GLU A 199 5.49 -8.57 9.35
N ALA A 200 6.43 -8.59 8.40
CA ALA A 200 7.81 -9.02 8.65
C ALA A 200 8.52 -8.10 9.65
N LEU A 201 8.27 -6.79 9.62
CA LEU A 201 8.80 -5.85 10.61
C LEU A 201 8.19 -6.07 11.99
N ALA A 202 6.88 -6.28 12.08
CA ALA A 202 6.19 -6.54 13.35
C ALA A 202 6.69 -7.81 14.03
N ALA A 203 7.07 -8.84 13.25
CA ALA A 203 7.62 -10.09 13.78
C ALA A 203 9.08 -9.99 14.30
N ARG A 204 9.77 -8.86 14.09
CA ARG A 204 11.16 -8.63 14.54
C ARG A 204 11.26 -8.01 15.94
N GLY A 205 10.18 -7.39 16.43
CA GLY A 205 10.08 -6.78 17.75
C GLY A 205 9.48 -7.71 18.79
#